data_AF-A0A949MSG9-F1
#
_entry.id   AF-A0A949MSG9-F1
#
_cell.length_a   1.000
_cell.length_b   1.000
_cell.length_c   1.000
_cell.angle_alpha   90.00
_cell.angle_beta   90.00
_cell.angle_gamma   90.00
#
_symmetry.space_group_name_H-M   'P 1'
#
loop_
_entity.id
_entity.type
_entity.pdbx_description
1 polymer ?
#
loop_
_entity_poly.entity_id
_entity_poly.type
_entity_poly.pdbx_seq_one_letter_code
_entity_poly.pdbx_strand_id
1 'polypeptide(L)'
;MAPKDFLFNHQHNDMIRSDYRPDPYRITDADLYINLDATETKVRSRMVVEGNPASKFQGGPLVLNGEEMDLVSVKIKENGKWRALDRAEFRVDDKQLIINKPPQGRFELEIVNEINPAANTKLQGIYASGDIIGSQCESTGFRRVTYFLDRPDNLARFTTTLEADKAKYPVLISNGNGDLSKTKDL
;
A
#
# COMPACT_ATOMS: atom_id res chain seq x y z
N MET A 1 -24.29 -15.10 -6.71
CA MET A 1 -23.32 -15.51 -5.67
C MET A 1 -22.09 -14.65 -5.85
N ALA A 2 -21.63 -13.95 -4.81
CA ALA A 2 -20.31 -13.34 -4.85
C ALA A 2 -19.26 -14.44 -5.11
N PRO A 3 -18.25 -14.23 -5.97
CA PRO A 3 -17.20 -15.22 -6.16
C PRO A 3 -16.60 -15.58 -4.80
N LYS A 4 -16.61 -16.87 -4.45
CA LYS A 4 -16.01 -17.39 -3.21
C LYS A 4 -14.47 -17.38 -3.23
N ASP A 5 -13.87 -16.87 -4.31
CA ASP A 5 -12.46 -17.07 -4.62
C ASP A 5 -11.68 -15.75 -4.56
N PHE A 6 -11.82 -15.03 -3.45
CA PHE A 6 -10.79 -14.08 -3.07
C PHE A 6 -9.69 -14.85 -2.34
N LEU A 7 -8.49 -14.82 -2.90
CA LEU A 7 -7.27 -15.21 -2.20
C LEU A 7 -7.25 -14.44 -0.88
N PHE A 8 -7.27 -15.18 0.23
CA PHE A 8 -7.35 -14.72 1.62
C PHE A 8 -8.75 -14.31 2.11
N ASN A 9 -9.51 -15.32 2.55
CA ASN A 9 -10.58 -15.14 3.53
C ASN A 9 -10.02 -15.29 4.95
N HIS A 10 -9.64 -14.17 5.57
CA HIS A 10 -9.12 -14.14 6.95
C HIS A 10 -10.12 -14.63 8.01
N GLN A 11 -11.40 -14.78 7.66
CA GLN A 11 -12.45 -15.17 8.61
C GLN A 11 -12.69 -16.68 8.68
N HIS A 12 -12.21 -17.50 7.73
CA HIS A 12 -12.71 -18.87 7.65
C HIS A 12 -11.82 -20.03 7.18
N ASN A 13 -10.53 -19.87 6.82
CA ASN A 13 -9.72 -21.04 6.43
C ASN A 13 -8.24 -20.95 6.83
N ASP A 14 -7.66 -22.10 7.19
CA ASP A 14 -6.21 -22.29 7.25
C ASP A 14 -5.56 -21.93 5.91
N MET A 15 -4.38 -21.30 5.95
CA MET A 15 -3.60 -21.07 4.73
C MET A 15 -2.90 -22.36 4.31
N ILE A 16 -3.45 -23.03 3.29
CA ILE A 16 -2.93 -24.30 2.78
C ILE A 16 -2.06 -24.04 1.55
N ARG A 17 -0.85 -24.60 1.52
CA ARG A 17 0.09 -24.47 0.39
C ARG A 17 -0.53 -24.84 -0.98
N SER A 18 -1.42 -25.84 -1.03
CA SER A 18 -2.09 -26.27 -2.26
C SER A 18 -3.09 -25.26 -2.82
N ASP A 19 -3.54 -24.31 -2.00
CA ASP A 19 -4.53 -23.30 -2.37
C ASP A 19 -3.89 -22.05 -2.96
N TYR A 20 -2.55 -21.99 -3.00
CA TYR A 20 -1.82 -20.91 -3.65
C TYR A 20 -2.35 -20.67 -5.06
N ARG A 21 -2.72 -19.41 -5.34
CA ARG A 21 -2.98 -18.91 -6.69
C ARG A 21 -2.25 -17.58 -6.84
N PRO A 22 -1.62 -17.31 -8.00
CA PRO A 22 -1.14 -15.97 -8.33
C PRO A 22 -2.30 -14.98 -8.29
N ASP A 23 -2.03 -13.75 -7.82
CA ASP A 23 -3.03 -12.69 -7.86
C ASP A 23 -3.38 -12.33 -9.32
N PRO A 24 -4.64 -12.01 -9.67
CA PRO A 24 -5.01 -11.51 -11.01
C PRO A 24 -4.24 -10.26 -11.45
N TYR A 25 -3.73 -9.48 -10.49
CA TYR A 25 -2.98 -8.26 -10.72
C TYR A 25 -1.54 -8.37 -10.21
N ARG A 26 -0.69 -7.49 -10.70
CA ARG A 26 0.62 -7.22 -10.11
C ARG A 26 0.88 -5.72 -10.05
N ILE A 27 1.62 -5.30 -9.03
CA ILE A 27 2.13 -3.95 -8.89
C ILE A 27 3.61 -3.98 -9.29
N THR A 28 3.98 -3.27 -10.36
CA THR A 28 5.36 -3.31 -10.88
C THR A 28 6.25 -2.20 -10.33
N ASP A 29 5.64 -1.08 -9.96
CA ASP A 29 6.32 0.12 -9.47
C ASP A 29 5.49 0.73 -8.35
N ALA A 30 6.15 1.17 -7.29
CA ALA A 30 5.56 1.85 -6.14
C ALA A 30 6.40 3.09 -5.79
N ASP A 31 5.84 4.27 -6.03
CA ASP A 31 6.37 5.57 -5.61
C ASP A 31 5.67 5.97 -4.30
N LEU A 32 6.42 5.92 -3.22
CA LEU A 32 5.97 6.27 -1.88
C LEU A 32 6.47 7.66 -1.53
N TYR A 33 5.56 8.47 -1.00
CA TYR A 33 5.87 9.69 -0.28
C TYR A 33 5.28 9.58 1.12
N ILE A 34 6.13 9.68 2.13
CA ILE A 34 5.78 9.49 3.53
C ILE A 34 6.17 10.75 4.28
N ASN A 35 5.16 11.50 4.74
CA ASN A 35 5.36 12.60 5.68
C ASN A 35 5.28 12.04 7.10
N LEU A 36 6.42 11.97 7.77
CA LEU A 36 6.62 11.32 9.06
C LEU A 36 6.32 12.28 10.21
N ASP A 37 5.31 11.91 10.98
CA ASP A 37 5.05 12.43 12.32
C ASP A 37 4.64 11.26 13.23
N ALA A 38 5.03 11.32 14.51
CA ALA A 38 4.76 10.24 15.45
C ALA A 38 3.26 10.02 15.69
N THR A 39 2.44 11.05 15.54
CA THR A 39 1.00 10.99 15.79
C THR A 39 0.17 11.00 14.51
N GLU A 40 0.68 11.61 13.44
CA GLU A 40 -0.04 11.76 12.17
C GLU A 40 0.90 11.60 10.96
N THR A 41 1.26 10.36 10.64
CA THR A 41 2.04 10.08 9.43
C THR A 41 1.11 9.96 8.23
N LYS A 42 1.37 10.75 7.18
CA LYS A 42 0.61 10.72 5.92
C LYS A 42 1.39 9.98 4.85
N VAL A 43 0.77 8.94 4.27
CA VAL A 43 1.37 8.11 3.22
C VAL A 43 0.62 8.35 1.91
N ARG A 44 1.36 8.74 0.86
CA ARG A 44 0.89 8.72 -0.52
C ARG A 44 1.63 7.62 -1.27
N SER A 45 0.87 6.66 -1.80
CA SER A 45 1.37 5.57 -2.62
C SER A 45 0.87 5.73 -4.05
N ARG A 46 1.80 5.84 -5.01
CA ARG A 46 1.51 5.83 -6.45
C ARG A 46 2.04 4.54 -7.05
N MET A 47 1.14 3.75 -7.61
CA MET A 47 1.43 2.40 -8.07
C MET A 47 1.14 2.26 -9.55
N VAL A 48 1.95 1.46 -10.24
CA VAL A 48 1.63 0.93 -11.56
C VAL A 48 1.04 -0.45 -11.39
N VAL A 49 -0.21 -0.63 -11.81
CA VAL A 49 -0.94 -1.89 -11.73
C VAL A 49 -1.17 -2.44 -13.13
N GLU A 50 -0.98 -3.74 -13.30
CA GLU A 50 -1.28 -4.45 -14.55
C GLU A 50 -1.76 -5.88 -14.30
N GLY A 51 -2.33 -6.51 -15.31
CA GLY A 51 -2.73 -7.92 -15.23
C GLY A 51 -1.53 -8.83 -15.02
N ASN A 52 -1.67 -9.82 -14.14
CA ASN A 52 -0.61 -10.78 -13.86
C ASN A 52 -0.65 -11.94 -14.86
N PRO A 53 0.36 -12.11 -15.72
CA PRO A 53 0.37 -13.19 -16.71
C PRO A 53 0.46 -14.59 -16.08
N ALA A 54 0.88 -14.70 -14.81
CA ALA A 54 0.91 -15.97 -14.09
C ALA A 54 -0.48 -16.43 -13.60
N SER A 55 -1.47 -15.54 -13.55
CA SER A 55 -2.82 -15.87 -13.13
C SER A 55 -3.66 -16.42 -14.28
N LYS A 56 -4.39 -17.51 -14.02
CA LYS A 56 -5.42 -18.03 -14.92
C LYS A 56 -6.69 -17.18 -14.92
N PHE A 57 -6.89 -16.38 -13.88
CA PHE A 57 -8.01 -15.46 -13.74
C PHE A 57 -7.53 -14.05 -14.08
N GLN A 58 -8.18 -13.42 -15.05
CA GLN A 58 -7.86 -12.08 -15.51
C GLN A 58 -9.04 -11.15 -15.26
N GLY A 59 -8.75 -9.96 -14.75
CA GLY A 59 -9.77 -8.96 -14.40
C GLY A 59 -10.47 -9.23 -13.07
N GLY A 60 -11.66 -8.65 -12.93
CA GLY A 60 -12.39 -8.61 -11.66
C GLY A 60 -12.07 -7.36 -10.84
N PRO A 61 -12.45 -7.31 -9.56
CA PRO A 61 -12.07 -6.23 -8.68
C PRO A 61 -10.60 -6.36 -8.27
N LEU A 62 -9.91 -5.22 -8.08
CA LEU A 62 -8.59 -5.19 -7.46
C LEU A 62 -8.76 -5.15 -5.94
N VAL A 63 -8.17 -6.12 -5.23
CA VAL A 63 -8.25 -6.24 -3.77
C VAL A 63 -6.86 -5.97 -3.19
N LEU A 64 -6.75 -4.93 -2.38
CA LEU A 64 -5.51 -4.53 -1.71
C LEU A 64 -5.66 -4.74 -0.21
N ASN A 65 -4.65 -5.33 0.43
CA ASN A 65 -4.61 -5.48 1.88
C ASN A 65 -4.33 -4.12 2.53
N GLY A 66 -5.06 -3.81 3.60
CA GLY A 66 -4.83 -2.61 4.41
C GLY A 66 -5.49 -2.75 5.78
N GLU A 67 -4.80 -2.36 6.85
CA GLU A 67 -5.28 -2.47 8.22
C GLU A 67 -4.88 -1.25 9.05
N GLU A 68 -5.74 -0.84 10.00
CA GLU A 68 -5.41 0.15 11.04
C GLU A 68 -4.85 1.47 10.48
N MET A 69 -5.51 1.98 9.44
CA MET A 69 -5.19 3.24 8.79
C MET A 69 -6.47 3.95 8.35
N ASP A 70 -6.40 5.28 8.27
CA ASP A 70 -7.49 6.10 7.77
C ASP A 70 -7.30 6.38 6.28
N LEU A 71 -8.23 5.92 5.44
CA LEU A 71 -8.18 6.19 4.01
C LEU A 71 -8.61 7.65 3.73
N VAL A 72 -7.74 8.42 3.10
CA VAL A 72 -8.00 9.82 2.73
C VAL A 72 -8.52 9.93 1.29
N SER A 73 -7.86 9.27 0.33
CA SER A 73 -8.30 9.30 -1.07
C SER A 73 -7.78 8.13 -1.90
N VAL A 74 -8.55 7.79 -2.94
CA VAL A 74 -8.14 6.85 -4.00
C VAL A 74 -8.35 7.55 -5.34
N LYS A 75 -7.34 7.51 -6.20
CA LYS A 75 -7.41 8.11 -7.54
C LYS A 75 -6.81 7.16 -8.57
N ILE A 76 -7.33 7.22 -9.78
CA ILE A 76 -6.72 6.56 -10.94
C ILE A 76 -6.36 7.60 -11.98
N LYS A 77 -5.32 7.31 -12.77
CA LYS A 77 -4.91 8.20 -13.84
C LYS A 77 -5.65 7.87 -15.13
N GLU A 78 -6.39 8.83 -15.65
CA GLU A 78 -7.15 8.75 -16.90
C GLU A 78 -6.77 9.94 -17.79
N ASN A 79 -6.46 9.68 -19.05
CA ASN A 79 -6.08 10.73 -20.02
C ASN A 79 -4.96 11.66 -19.50
N GLY A 80 -3.98 11.08 -18.78
CA GLY A 80 -2.85 11.80 -18.20
C GLY A 80 -3.14 12.60 -16.92
N LYS A 81 -4.38 12.57 -16.40
CA LYS A 81 -4.80 13.30 -15.20
C LYS A 81 -5.29 12.36 -14.11
N TRP A 82 -5.07 12.72 -12.85
CA TRP A 82 -5.63 11.99 -11.71
C TRP A 82 -7.12 12.30 -11.56
N ARG A 83 -7.95 11.25 -11.54
CA ARG A 83 -9.37 11.31 -11.23
C ARG A 83 -9.62 10.61 -9.89
N ALA A 84 -10.25 11.31 -8.95
CA ALA A 84 -10.68 10.69 -7.71
C ALA A 84 -11.78 9.66 -7.97
N LEU A 85 -11.70 8.52 -7.27
CA LEU A 85 -12.76 7.52 -7.30
C LEU A 85 -13.88 7.92 -6.33
N ASP A 86 -15.12 7.70 -6.76
CA ASP A 86 -16.29 7.87 -5.91
C ASP A 86 -16.48 6.66 -4.98
N ARG A 87 -17.24 6.84 -3.89
CA ARG A 87 -17.56 5.76 -2.93
C ARG A 87 -18.32 4.57 -3.54
N ALA A 88 -18.88 4.72 -4.75
CA ALA A 88 -19.49 3.61 -5.48
C ALA A 88 -18.47 2.77 -6.27
N GLU A 89 -17.29 3.33 -6.57
CA GLU A 89 -16.24 2.69 -7.36
C GLU A 89 -15.32 1.81 -6.51
N PHE A 90 -15.27 2.03 -5.20
CA PHE A 90 -14.50 1.23 -4.26
C PHE A 90 -15.24 0.97 -2.95
N ARG A 91 -14.81 -0.06 -2.23
CA ARG A 91 -15.24 -0.37 -0.87
C ARG A 91 -14.00 -0.52 0.02
N VAL A 92 -14.11 -0.10 1.27
CA VAL A 92 -13.13 -0.38 2.32
C VAL A 92 -13.81 -1.22 3.39
N ASP A 93 -13.10 -2.21 3.92
CA ASP A 93 -13.41 -2.84 5.19
C ASP A 93 -12.15 -2.92 6.06
N ASP A 94 -12.26 -3.56 7.24
CA ASP A 94 -11.21 -3.59 8.26
C ASP A 94 -9.86 -4.14 7.77
N LYS A 95 -9.85 -4.86 6.64
CA LYS A 95 -8.68 -5.59 6.13
C LYS A 95 -8.32 -5.27 4.69
N GLN A 96 -9.21 -4.62 3.94
CA GLN A 96 -9.06 -4.47 2.49
C GLN A 96 -9.63 -3.17 1.93
N LEU A 97 -8.99 -2.70 0.86
CA LEU A 97 -9.56 -1.78 -0.12
C LEU A 97 -9.85 -2.56 -1.40
N ILE A 98 -11.09 -2.49 -1.86
CA ILE A 98 -11.59 -3.21 -3.03
C ILE A 98 -12.01 -2.18 -4.09
N ILE A 99 -11.31 -2.12 -5.22
CA ILE A 99 -11.72 -1.32 -6.39
C ILE A 99 -12.58 -2.21 -7.29
N ASN A 100 -13.86 -1.88 -7.45
CA ASN A 100 -14.88 -2.77 -8.02
C ASN A 100 -14.66 -3.06 -9.51
N LYS A 101 -14.25 -2.04 -10.27
CA LYS A 101 -14.06 -2.08 -11.73
C LYS A 101 -12.81 -1.28 -12.09
N PRO A 102 -11.60 -1.80 -11.82
CA PRO A 102 -10.38 -1.11 -12.19
C PRO A 102 -10.29 -0.96 -13.72
N PRO A 103 -9.51 0.01 -14.23
CA PRO A 103 -9.27 0.15 -15.67
C PRO A 103 -8.79 -1.16 -16.29
N GLN A 104 -9.16 -1.40 -17.55
CA GLN A 104 -8.64 -2.53 -18.31
C GLN A 104 -7.18 -2.28 -18.70
N GLY A 105 -6.33 -3.30 -18.55
CA GLY A 105 -4.91 -3.22 -18.88
C GLY A 105 -4.08 -2.54 -17.78
N ARG A 106 -2.96 -1.94 -18.18
CA ARG A 106 -2.03 -1.25 -17.29
C ARG A 106 -2.57 0.14 -16.92
N PHE A 107 -2.56 0.48 -15.63
CA PHE A 107 -3.00 1.80 -15.14
C PHE A 107 -2.16 2.27 -13.95
N GLU A 108 -2.31 3.56 -13.61
CA GLU A 108 -1.69 4.16 -12.43
C GLU A 108 -2.76 4.42 -11.36
N LEU A 109 -2.44 4.07 -10.11
CA LEU A 109 -3.30 4.18 -8.93
C LEU A 109 -2.59 5.03 -7.87
N GLU A 110 -3.26 6.05 -7.33
CA GLU A 110 -2.79 6.83 -6.19
C GLU A 110 -3.70 6.55 -4.99
N ILE A 111 -3.09 6.25 -3.85
CA ILE A 111 -3.77 6.09 -2.57
C ILE A 111 -3.11 7.04 -1.59
N VAL A 112 -3.94 7.74 -0.81
CA VAL A 112 -3.50 8.53 0.33
C VAL A 112 -4.18 7.99 1.59
N ASN A 113 -3.39 7.68 2.61
CA ASN A 113 -3.87 7.24 3.91
C ASN A 113 -3.06 7.89 5.05
N GLU A 114 -3.62 7.85 6.25
CA GLU A 114 -3.01 8.36 7.48
C GLU A 114 -2.86 7.22 8.50
N ILE A 115 -1.77 7.24 9.26
CA ILE A 115 -1.45 6.27 10.31
C ILE A 115 -0.89 7.00 11.54
N ASN A 116 -1.02 6.38 12.71
CA ASN A 116 -0.51 6.91 13.98
C ASN A 116 0.60 5.99 14.54
N PRO A 117 1.89 6.26 14.24
CA PRO A 117 3.00 5.44 14.71
C PRO A 117 3.11 5.30 16.23
N ALA A 118 2.77 6.35 16.99
CA ALA A 118 2.84 6.38 18.45
C ALA A 118 1.76 5.50 19.11
N ALA A 119 0.60 5.38 18.46
CA ALA A 119 -0.47 4.48 18.90
C ALA A 119 -0.22 3.01 18.50
N ASN A 120 0.76 2.72 17.64
CA ASN A 120 1.01 1.39 17.12
C ASN A 120 1.82 0.51 18.10
N THR A 121 1.12 -0.11 19.06
CA THR A 121 1.73 -1.02 20.05
C THR A 121 2.04 -2.42 19.50
N LYS A 122 1.71 -2.70 18.23
CA LYS A 122 1.92 -4.01 17.59
C LYS A 122 3.31 -4.17 16.99
N LEU A 123 4.05 -3.06 16.85
CA LEU A 123 5.41 -3.02 16.30
C LEU A 123 5.50 -3.67 14.89
N GLN A 124 4.45 -3.45 14.08
CA GLN A 124 4.33 -3.90 12.69
C GLN A 124 3.84 -2.74 11.82
N GLY A 125 4.31 -2.66 10.58
CA GLY A 125 4.15 -1.45 9.76
C GLY A 125 5.09 -0.36 10.27
N ILE A 126 4.67 0.90 10.21
CA ILE A 126 5.42 2.03 10.79
C ILE A 126 4.96 2.25 12.24
N TYR A 127 5.92 2.36 13.15
CA TYR A 127 5.67 2.57 14.59
C TYR A 127 6.74 3.47 15.21
N ALA A 128 6.41 4.09 16.34
CA ALA A 128 7.36 4.86 17.14
C ALA A 128 7.97 3.99 18.26
N SER A 129 9.27 4.14 18.48
CA SER A 129 10.02 3.50 19.56
C SER A 129 10.98 4.51 20.17
N GLY A 130 10.56 5.15 21.27
CA GLY A 130 11.25 6.33 21.80
C GLY A 130 11.19 7.47 20.77
N ASP A 131 12.34 8.09 20.49
CA ASP A 131 12.45 9.19 19.53
C ASP A 131 12.64 8.73 18.07
N ILE A 132 12.53 7.42 17.81
CA ILE A 132 12.73 6.82 16.48
C ILE A 132 11.38 6.39 15.91
N ILE A 133 11.13 6.74 14.64
CA ILE A 133 10.09 6.11 13.84
C ILE A 133 10.75 5.03 12.97
N GLY A 134 10.34 3.78 13.17
CA GLY A 134 10.87 2.61 12.47
C GLY A 134 9.78 1.86 11.70
N SER A 135 10.19 0.89 10.91
CA SER A 135 9.26 -0.02 10.24
C SER A 135 9.63 -1.49 10.42
N GLN A 136 8.61 -2.34 10.50
CA GLN A 136 8.73 -3.80 10.45
C GLN A 136 7.65 -4.35 9.54
N CYS A 137 8.06 -4.80 8.35
CA CYS A 137 7.13 -5.23 7.30
C CYS A 137 6.98 -6.75 7.20
N GLU A 138 7.95 -7.53 7.68
CA GLU A 138 7.83 -9.00 7.64
C GLU A 138 6.94 -9.48 8.80
N SER A 139 6.00 -10.41 8.58
CA SER A 139 5.66 -11.05 7.28
C SER A 139 4.59 -10.31 6.47
N THR A 140 3.78 -9.48 7.12
CA THR A 140 2.58 -8.83 6.55
C THR A 140 2.34 -7.45 7.16
N GLY A 141 3.41 -6.75 7.56
CA GLY A 141 3.34 -5.42 8.17
C GLY A 141 3.17 -4.30 7.15
N PHE A 142 3.46 -4.52 5.86
CA PHE A 142 3.37 -3.44 4.87
C PHE A 142 1.92 -2.98 4.63
N ARG A 143 0.93 -3.87 4.81
CA ARG A 143 -0.50 -3.50 4.84
C ARG A 143 -0.89 -2.55 5.98
N ARG A 144 0.02 -2.20 6.89
CA ARG A 144 -0.17 -1.18 7.94
C ARG A 144 0.55 0.14 7.62
N VAL A 145 1.11 0.24 6.41
CA VAL A 145 1.74 1.45 5.88
C VAL A 145 0.83 2.08 4.83
N THR A 146 0.36 1.29 3.86
CA THR A 146 -0.60 1.70 2.83
C THR A 146 -1.31 0.47 2.26
N TYR A 147 -2.37 0.68 1.50
CA TYR A 147 -3.07 -0.39 0.80
C TYR A 147 -2.21 -0.98 -0.32
N PHE A 148 -1.93 -2.28 -0.28
CA PHE A 148 -1.00 -2.94 -1.22
C PHE A 148 -1.35 -4.41 -1.47
N LEU A 149 -0.76 -5.02 -2.50
CA LEU A 149 -0.72 -6.49 -2.64
C LEU A 149 0.37 -7.04 -1.70
N ASP A 150 0.06 -7.14 -0.41
CA ASP A 150 1.00 -7.50 0.66
C ASP A 150 1.25 -9.02 0.73
N ARG A 151 1.88 -9.52 -0.34
CA ARG A 151 2.23 -10.92 -0.59
C ARG A 151 3.62 -11.00 -1.25
N PRO A 152 4.45 -12.00 -0.91
CA PRO A 152 5.86 -12.01 -1.28
C PRO A 152 6.14 -12.29 -2.76
N ASP A 153 5.17 -12.84 -3.50
CA ASP A 153 5.23 -13.07 -4.94
C ASP A 153 4.84 -11.85 -5.79
N ASN A 154 4.40 -10.75 -5.16
CA ASN A 154 4.26 -9.45 -5.82
C ASN A 154 5.54 -8.62 -5.65
N LEU A 155 6.39 -8.61 -6.68
CA LEU A 155 7.66 -7.88 -6.68
C LEU A 155 7.52 -6.53 -7.41
N ALA A 156 7.69 -5.43 -6.68
CA ALA A 156 7.65 -4.07 -7.21
C ALA A 156 9.01 -3.35 -7.07
N ARG A 157 9.29 -2.41 -7.99
CA ARG A 157 10.37 -1.43 -7.81
C ARG A 157 9.88 -0.29 -6.93
N PHE A 158 10.63 0.03 -5.88
CA PHE A 158 10.26 1.10 -4.95
C PHE A 158 11.08 2.37 -5.20
N THR A 159 10.41 3.50 -5.15
CA THR A 159 11.02 4.83 -4.93
C THR A 159 10.36 5.41 -3.69
N THR A 160 11.16 5.82 -2.69
CA THR A 160 10.62 6.34 -1.43
C THR A 160 11.16 7.73 -1.18
N THR A 161 10.26 8.69 -0.98
CA THR A 161 10.55 10.03 -0.47
C THR A 161 10.07 10.10 0.97
N LEU A 162 10.97 10.49 1.88
CA LEU A 162 10.66 10.73 3.28
C LEU A 162 10.71 12.24 3.53
N GLU A 163 9.70 12.76 4.22
CA GLU A 163 9.64 14.13 4.72
C GLU A 163 9.39 14.07 6.22
N ALA A 164 10.06 14.91 7.00
CA ALA A 164 9.92 14.93 8.45
C ALA A 164 10.44 16.26 9.02
N ASP A 165 10.07 16.57 10.27
CA ASP A 165 10.70 17.66 11.02
C ASP A 165 12.21 17.39 11.19
N LYS A 166 13.04 18.30 10.67
CA LYS A 166 14.51 18.14 10.66
C LYS A 166 15.14 18.14 12.06
N ALA A 167 14.56 18.87 13.01
CA ALA A 167 15.07 18.94 14.37
C ALA A 167 14.80 17.63 15.13
N LYS A 168 13.64 17.01 14.90
CA LYS A 168 13.25 15.73 15.50
C LYS A 168 13.89 14.53 14.79
N TYR A 169 13.89 14.54 13.46
CA TYR A 169 14.29 13.42 12.61
C TYR A 169 15.36 13.84 11.60
N PRO A 170 16.60 14.14 12.04
CA PRO A 170 17.66 14.62 11.15
C PRO A 170 18.17 13.55 10.18
N VAL A 171 17.81 12.28 10.37
CA VAL A 171 18.27 11.14 9.59
C VAL A 171 17.06 10.41 9.04
N LEU A 172 16.97 10.32 7.71
CA LEU A 172 15.89 9.65 6.98
C LEU A 172 16.48 8.54 6.11
N ILE A 173 16.03 7.30 6.30
CA ILE A 173 16.58 6.12 5.63
C ILE A 173 15.44 5.25 5.10
N SER A 174 15.63 4.74 3.87
CA SER A 174 14.81 3.71 3.23
C SER A 174 15.72 2.81 2.40
N ASN A 175 15.19 1.71 1.86
CA ASN A 175 15.93 0.81 0.97
C ASN A 175 16.45 1.52 -0.30
N GLY A 176 17.56 1.00 -0.85
CA GLY A 176 18.15 1.47 -2.09
C GLY A 176 19.27 2.48 -1.89
N ASN A 177 19.54 3.27 -2.92
CA ASN A 177 20.55 4.32 -2.91
C ASN A 177 19.87 5.67 -2.79
N GLY A 178 20.06 6.35 -1.66
CA GLY A 178 19.59 7.73 -1.48
C GLY A 178 20.30 8.70 -2.42
N ASP A 179 19.64 9.81 -2.75
CA ASP A 179 20.22 10.91 -3.50
C ASP A 179 20.22 12.18 -2.63
N LEU A 180 21.33 12.41 -1.93
CA LEU A 180 21.49 13.56 -1.04
C LEU A 180 21.33 14.90 -1.78
N SER A 181 21.55 14.95 -3.09
CA SER A 181 21.37 16.17 -3.88
C SER A 181 19.89 16.57 -4.05
N LYS A 182 18.98 15.61 -3.82
CA LYS A 182 17.53 15.83 -3.87
C LYS A 182 16.93 16.12 -2.51
N THR A 183 17.67 15.95 -1.41
CA THR A 183 17.24 16.35 -0.07
C THR A 183 17.20 17.86 0.03
N LYS A 184 16.08 18.40 0.52
CA LYS A 184 15.86 19.84 0.66
C LYS A 184 15.24 20.13 2.01
N ASP A 185 15.65 21.25 2.60
CA ASP A 185 14.89 21.87 3.68
C ASP A 185 13.70 22.61 3.03
N LEU A 186 12.48 22.37 3.54
CA LEU A 186 11.24 22.95 3.02
C LEU A 186 10.89 24.27 3.71
#